data_AF-A0A7S1S2Q2-F1
#
_entry.id   AF-A0A7S1S2Q2-F1
#
_cell.length_a   1.000
_cell.length_b   1.000
_cell.length_c   1.000
_cell.angle_alpha   90.00
_cell.angle_beta   90.00
_cell.angle_gamma   90.00
#
_symmetry.space_group_name_H-M   'P 1'
#
loop_
_entity.id
_entity.type
_entity.pdbx_description
1 polymer ?
#
loop_
_entity_poly.entity_id
_entity_poly.type
_entity_poly.pdbx_seq_one_letter_code
_entity_poly.pdbx_strand_id
1 'polypeptide(L)'
;WLKGDEALLRQIRQTIQRLEARGKALNRATVELVQRVQPEVAIEILQQLLNANEAVQHFPSQFVVVKAVRSEQAQERSGPMGCLFVGPAADKWLEDDPWLQQHMQQTAEQLEAMGMVLDEAALALLQTAPPAKALEVMDDLIQGGGIDAPAANAVVMDAVRLLMRAGPDVRPLVVGGSSEVEPLADGKYKTKICWHFQSGQCMR
;
A
#
# COMPACT_ATOMS: atom_id res chain seq x y z
N TRP A 1 -21.94 -24.28 21.44
CA TRP A 1 -20.84 -23.30 21.41
C TRP A 1 -20.39 -22.90 20.00
N LEU A 2 -21.29 -22.86 18.99
CA LEU A 2 -20.97 -22.38 17.63
C LEU A 2 -22.12 -21.58 16.96
N LYS A 3 -23.16 -21.20 17.70
CA LYS A 3 -24.24 -20.36 17.15
C LYS A 3 -23.87 -18.87 17.06
N GLY A 4 -22.77 -18.44 17.69
CA GLY A 4 -22.28 -17.06 17.66
C GLY A 4 -21.61 -16.67 16.34
N ASP A 5 -20.84 -17.58 15.75
CA ASP A 5 -20.01 -17.26 14.58
C ASP A 5 -20.80 -17.00 13.30
N GLU A 6 -21.93 -17.66 13.09
CA GLU A 6 -22.72 -17.42 11.86
C GLU A 6 -23.32 -16.02 11.76
N ALA A 7 -23.58 -15.37 12.90
CA ALA A 7 -24.04 -13.97 12.91
C ALA A 7 -22.89 -13.03 12.50
N LEU A 8 -21.69 -13.24 13.06
CA LEU A 8 -20.50 -12.44 12.76
C LEU A 8 -20.04 -12.65 11.32
N LEU A 9 -20.00 -13.89 10.82
CA LEU A 9 -19.67 -14.18 9.42
C LEU A 9 -20.67 -13.56 8.44
N ARG A 10 -21.96 -13.54 8.77
CA ARG A 10 -22.97 -12.80 7.98
C ARG A 10 -22.69 -11.31 8.00
N GLN A 11 -22.34 -10.75 9.15
CA GLN A 11 -21.99 -9.34 9.28
C GLN A 11 -20.73 -8.97 8.48
N ILE A 12 -19.69 -9.81 8.48
CA ILE A 12 -18.49 -9.64 7.67
C ILE A 12 -18.86 -9.57 6.19
N ARG A 13 -19.64 -10.55 5.70
CA ARG A 13 -20.08 -10.57 4.28
C ARG A 13 -20.89 -9.32 3.91
N GLN A 14 -21.81 -8.91 4.76
CA GLN A 14 -22.59 -7.67 4.55
C GLN A 14 -21.68 -6.43 4.52
N THR A 15 -20.65 -6.40 5.36
CA THR A 15 -19.71 -5.27 5.43
C THR A 15 -18.83 -5.21 4.18
N ILE A 16 -18.37 -6.36 3.68
CA ILE A 16 -17.64 -6.47 2.40
C ILE A 16 -18.51 -5.99 1.23
N GLN A 17 -19.77 -6.44 1.15
CA GLN A 17 -20.71 -5.98 0.12
C GLN A 17 -20.95 -4.47 0.18
N ARG A 18 -21.02 -3.87 1.38
CA ARG A 18 -21.14 -2.42 1.55
C ARG A 18 -19.88 -1.68 1.08
N LEU A 19 -18.69 -2.25 1.29
CA LEU A 19 -17.44 -1.68 0.79
C LEU A 19 -17.41 -1.71 -0.74
N GLU A 20 -17.77 -2.83 -1.35
CA GLU A 20 -17.89 -2.99 -2.81
C GLU A 20 -18.88 -1.99 -3.41
N ALA A 21 -20.06 -1.83 -2.78
CA ALA A 21 -21.06 -0.84 -3.22
C ALA A 21 -20.58 0.61 -3.14
N ARG A 22 -19.54 0.90 -2.34
CA ARG A 22 -18.88 2.22 -2.25
C ARG A 22 -17.66 2.33 -3.17
N GLY A 23 -17.44 1.37 -4.08
CA GLY A 23 -16.27 1.33 -4.96
C GLY A 23 -14.98 0.88 -4.26
N LYS A 24 -15.06 0.41 -3.01
CA LYS A 24 -13.91 -0.08 -2.22
C LYS A 24 -13.81 -1.59 -2.30
N ALA A 25 -13.64 -2.12 -3.52
CA ALA A 25 -13.52 -3.55 -3.72
C ALA A 25 -12.25 -4.08 -3.01
N LEU A 26 -12.41 -5.14 -2.22
CA LEU A 26 -11.28 -5.87 -1.64
C LEU A 26 -10.85 -6.95 -2.63
N ASN A 27 -9.54 -7.09 -2.85
CA ASN A 27 -9.05 -8.21 -3.65
C ASN A 27 -9.36 -9.56 -2.96
N ARG A 28 -9.39 -10.64 -3.75
CA ARG A 28 -9.74 -11.97 -3.27
C ARG A 28 -8.87 -12.44 -2.09
N ALA A 29 -7.55 -12.18 -2.17
CA ALA A 29 -6.61 -12.54 -1.12
C ALA A 29 -6.93 -11.83 0.22
N THR A 30 -7.33 -10.56 0.17
CA THR A 30 -7.74 -9.80 1.36
C THR A 30 -9.02 -10.37 1.96
N VAL A 31 -9.98 -10.75 1.12
CA VAL A 31 -11.22 -11.39 1.60
C VAL A 31 -10.92 -12.72 2.29
N GLU A 32 -10.03 -13.52 1.72
CA GLU A 32 -9.57 -14.79 2.33
C GLU A 32 -8.83 -14.54 3.65
N LEU A 33 -7.99 -13.49 3.74
CA LEU A 33 -7.32 -13.10 4.98
C LEU A 33 -8.32 -12.70 6.07
N VAL A 34 -9.29 -11.85 5.74
CA VAL A 34 -10.37 -11.43 6.67
C VAL A 34 -11.16 -12.62 7.21
N GLN A 35 -11.29 -13.69 6.44
CA GLN A 35 -11.97 -14.92 6.88
C GLN A 35 -11.12 -15.80 7.80
N ARG A 36 -9.79 -15.63 7.82
CA ARG A 36 -8.87 -16.37 8.70
C ARG A 36 -8.71 -15.69 10.06
N VAL A 37 -8.82 -14.36 10.08
CA VAL A 37 -8.77 -13.56 11.31
C VAL A 37 -10.02 -13.81 12.17
N GLN A 38 -9.90 -13.65 13.49
CA GLN A 38 -11.02 -13.75 14.42
C GLN A 38 -12.18 -12.83 13.97
N PRO A 39 -13.44 -13.32 13.94
CA PRO A 39 -14.54 -12.58 13.32
C PRO A 39 -14.78 -11.18 13.91
N GLU A 40 -14.58 -11.02 15.21
CA GLU A 40 -14.71 -9.75 15.92
C GLU A 40 -13.67 -8.73 15.43
N VAL A 41 -12.42 -9.17 15.31
CA VAL A 41 -11.29 -8.36 14.82
C VAL A 41 -11.50 -8.02 13.35
N ALA A 42 -11.91 -8.98 12.54
CA ALA A 42 -12.25 -8.77 11.15
C ALA A 42 -13.33 -7.68 10.97
N ILE A 43 -14.41 -7.73 11.77
CA ILE A 43 -15.47 -6.72 11.75
C ILE A 43 -14.91 -5.34 12.13
N GLU A 44 -14.08 -5.26 13.17
CA GLU A 44 -13.47 -4.00 13.59
C GLU A 44 -12.64 -3.37 12.47
N ILE A 45 -11.77 -4.17 11.84
CA ILE A 45 -10.92 -3.71 10.73
C ILE A 45 -11.75 -3.21 9.56
N LEU A 46 -12.79 -3.95 9.17
CA LEU A 46 -13.69 -3.56 8.08
C LEU A 46 -14.51 -2.31 8.42
N GLN A 47 -14.93 -2.13 9.67
CA GLN A 47 -15.60 -0.92 10.13
C GLN A 47 -14.67 0.28 10.13
N GLN A 48 -13.41 0.11 10.56
CA GLN A 48 -12.39 1.15 10.44
C GLN A 48 -12.22 1.57 8.98
N LEU A 49 -12.16 0.61 8.05
CA LEU A 49 -12.06 0.90 6.61
C LEU A 49 -13.29 1.62 6.05
N LEU A 50 -14.50 1.27 6.51
CA LEU A 50 -15.72 1.97 6.12
C LEU A 50 -15.73 3.43 6.56
N ASN A 51 -15.18 3.69 7.75
CA ASN A 51 -15.13 5.01 8.38
C ASN A 51 -13.88 5.81 8.00
N ALA A 52 -12.90 5.20 7.33
CA ALA A 52 -11.66 5.87 6.96
C ALA A 52 -11.87 6.96 5.88
N ASN A 53 -11.12 8.05 6.03
CA ASN A 53 -11.07 9.18 5.09
C ASN A 53 -10.65 8.75 3.69
N GLU A 54 -10.91 9.61 2.69
CA GLU A 54 -10.65 9.40 1.26
C GLU A 54 -9.26 8.82 0.94
N ALA A 55 -8.21 9.26 1.64
CA ALA A 55 -6.85 8.75 1.43
C ALA A 55 -6.70 7.21 1.62
N VAL A 56 -7.45 6.59 2.54
CA VAL A 56 -7.41 5.13 2.76
C VAL A 56 -8.26 4.38 1.72
N GLN A 57 -9.11 5.10 0.98
CA GLN A 57 -10.06 4.52 0.03
C GLN A 57 -9.40 4.07 -1.26
N HIS A 58 -8.22 4.59 -1.58
CA HIS A 58 -7.46 4.18 -2.77
C HIS A 58 -6.87 2.77 -2.62
N PHE A 59 -6.57 2.32 -1.39
CA PHE A 59 -5.91 1.04 -1.13
C PHE A 59 -6.59 0.24 0.00
N PRO A 60 -7.87 -0.13 -0.17
CA PRO A 60 -8.64 -0.76 0.90
C PRO A 60 -8.05 -2.14 1.28
N SER A 61 -7.49 -2.87 0.31
CA SER A 61 -6.83 -4.15 0.55
C SER A 61 -5.58 -4.05 1.43
N GLN A 62 -4.70 -3.08 1.13
CA GLN A 62 -3.46 -2.90 1.90
C GLN A 62 -3.75 -2.49 3.36
N PHE A 63 -4.74 -1.62 3.56
CA PHE A 63 -5.16 -1.23 4.91
C PHE A 63 -5.59 -2.43 5.76
N VAL A 64 -6.42 -3.30 5.19
CA VAL A 64 -6.95 -4.49 5.87
C VAL A 64 -5.83 -5.47 6.19
N VAL A 65 -4.92 -5.71 5.24
CA VAL A 65 -3.77 -6.61 5.43
C VAL A 65 -2.89 -6.14 6.59
N VAL A 66 -2.50 -4.87 6.59
CA VAL A 66 -1.65 -4.29 7.66
C VAL A 66 -2.33 -4.40 9.02
N LYS A 67 -3.64 -4.18 9.10
CA LYS A 67 -4.38 -4.27 10.36
C LYS A 67 -4.57 -5.71 10.83
N ALA A 68 -4.87 -6.63 9.94
CA ALA A 68 -5.07 -8.05 10.22
C ALA A 68 -3.79 -8.71 10.75
N VAL A 69 -2.67 -8.49 10.07
CA VAL A 69 -1.36 -9.01 10.50
C VAL A 69 -0.99 -8.48 11.89
N ARG A 70 -1.23 -7.18 12.13
CA ARG A 70 -0.96 -6.57 13.45
C ARG A 70 -1.80 -7.18 14.57
N SER A 71 -3.06 -7.52 14.30
CA SER A 71 -3.92 -8.14 15.32
C SER A 71 -3.50 -9.55 15.70
N GLU A 72 -3.05 -10.36 14.74
CA GLU A 72 -2.57 -11.73 15.02
C GLU A 72 -1.28 -11.69 15.86
N GLN A 73 -0.37 -10.79 15.52
CA GLN A 73 0.88 -10.58 16.29
C GLN A 73 0.63 -10.06 17.72
N ALA A 74 -0.38 -9.20 17.91
CA ALA A 74 -0.75 -8.72 19.23
C ALA A 74 -1.23 -9.86 20.13
N GLN A 75 -1.93 -10.84 19.55
CA GLN A 75 -2.47 -11.98 20.28
C GLN A 75 -1.36 -12.95 20.72
N GLU A 76 -0.39 -13.23 19.85
CA GLU A 76 0.77 -14.08 20.17
C GLU A 76 1.70 -13.46 21.22
N ARG A 77 1.76 -12.12 21.29
CA ARG A 77 2.65 -11.40 22.22
C ARG A 77 1.97 -10.91 23.50
N SER A 78 0.64 -11.02 23.61
CA SER A 78 -0.08 -10.59 24.82
C SER A 78 0.11 -11.58 25.99
N GLY A 79 1.20 -11.39 26.73
CA GLY A 79 1.16 -11.57 28.17
C GLY A 79 0.23 -10.54 28.84
N PRO A 80 -0.18 -10.72 30.11
CA PRO A 80 -1.34 -10.06 30.73
C PRO A 80 -1.27 -8.53 30.98
N MET A 81 -0.40 -7.76 30.32
CA MET A 81 -0.45 -6.30 30.38
C MET A 81 -0.31 -5.67 29.00
N GLY A 82 -1.44 -5.14 28.51
CA GLY A 82 -1.58 -4.50 27.22
C GLY A 82 -0.89 -3.14 27.16
N CYS A 83 0.17 -3.07 26.36
CA CYS A 83 0.63 -1.85 25.71
C CYS A 83 1.18 -2.25 24.33
N LEU A 84 0.47 -1.87 23.26
CA LEU A 84 0.90 -2.05 21.87
C LEU A 84 1.97 -0.99 21.54
N PHE A 85 3.24 -1.32 21.76
CA PHE A 85 4.36 -0.57 21.19
C PHE A 85 4.66 -1.11 19.79
N VAL A 86 4.50 -0.26 18.77
CA VAL A 86 5.00 -0.51 17.41
C VAL A 86 6.48 -0.17 17.41
N GLY A 87 7.34 -1.18 17.55
CA GLY A 87 8.78 -1.04 17.36
C GLY A 87 9.20 -1.39 15.94
N PRO A 88 10.44 -1.04 15.53
CA PRO A 88 11.04 -1.35 14.21
C PRO A 88 11.13 -2.85 13.87
N ALA A 89 10.74 -3.72 14.80
CA ALA A 89 10.61 -5.15 14.55
C ALA A 89 9.43 -5.52 13.63
N ALA A 90 8.43 -4.65 13.43
CA ALA A 90 7.30 -4.95 12.55
C ALA A 90 7.68 -4.94 11.05
N ASP A 91 8.64 -4.10 10.65
CA ASP A 91 9.06 -3.97 9.24
C ASP A 91 9.82 -5.22 8.76
N LYS A 92 10.62 -5.82 9.63
CA LYS A 92 11.43 -7.00 9.29
C LYS A 92 10.58 -8.25 8.96
N TRP A 93 9.35 -8.34 9.47
CA TRP A 93 8.47 -9.48 9.17
C TRP A 93 7.71 -9.31 7.86
N LEU A 94 7.46 -8.07 7.42
CA LEU A 94 6.92 -7.84 6.08
C LEU A 94 7.95 -8.24 5.02
N GLU A 95 9.24 -7.96 5.25
CA GLU A 95 10.33 -8.31 4.32
C GLU A 95 10.42 -9.81 4.02
N ASP A 96 10.14 -10.66 5.03
CA ASP A 96 10.21 -12.12 4.93
C ASP A 96 8.86 -12.78 4.56
N ASP A 97 7.78 -12.02 4.33
CA ASP A 97 6.47 -12.59 4.00
C ASP A 97 6.45 -13.12 2.55
N PRO A 98 6.27 -14.45 2.34
CA PRO A 98 6.23 -15.03 1.00
C PRO A 98 5.13 -14.44 0.10
N TRP A 99 4.03 -13.98 0.70
CA TRP A 99 2.95 -13.35 -0.04
C TRP A 99 3.37 -11.98 -0.58
N LEU A 100 4.09 -11.19 0.21
CA LEU A 100 4.55 -9.86 -0.20
C LEU A 100 5.55 -9.95 -1.36
N GLN A 101 6.46 -10.92 -1.28
CA GLN A 101 7.40 -11.24 -2.36
C GLN A 101 6.67 -11.69 -3.63
N GLN A 102 5.69 -12.59 -3.50
CA GLN A 102 4.87 -13.02 -4.64
C GLN A 102 4.09 -11.83 -5.24
N HIS A 103 3.59 -10.93 -4.41
CA HIS A 103 2.84 -9.77 -4.88
C HIS A 103 3.74 -8.79 -5.62
N MET A 104 4.94 -8.47 -5.09
CA MET A 104 5.93 -7.65 -5.80
C MET A 104 6.32 -8.26 -7.16
N GLN A 105 6.47 -9.59 -7.22
CA GLN A 105 6.72 -10.31 -8.47
C GLN A 105 5.57 -10.11 -9.48
N GLN A 106 4.32 -10.30 -9.04
CA GLN A 106 3.13 -10.11 -9.89
C GLN A 106 3.00 -8.66 -10.38
N THR A 107 3.28 -7.69 -9.51
CA THR A 107 3.23 -6.27 -9.88
C THR A 107 4.33 -5.92 -10.88
N ALA A 108 5.53 -6.51 -10.74
CA ALA A 108 6.60 -6.36 -11.73
C ALA A 108 6.22 -6.96 -13.08
N GLU A 109 5.63 -8.17 -13.10
CA GLU A 109 5.12 -8.81 -14.31
C GLU A 109 4.01 -7.98 -14.99
N GLN A 110 3.14 -7.35 -14.19
CA GLN A 110 2.12 -6.44 -14.72
C GLN A 110 2.72 -5.19 -15.37
N LEU A 111 3.72 -4.58 -14.76
CA LEU A 111 4.43 -3.43 -15.33
C LEU A 111 5.10 -3.80 -16.66
N GLU A 112 5.77 -4.96 -16.71
CA GLU A 112 6.38 -5.48 -17.94
C GLU A 112 5.33 -5.74 -19.03
N ALA A 113 4.19 -6.34 -18.67
CA ALA A 113 3.08 -6.58 -19.61
C ALA A 113 2.48 -5.29 -20.19
N MET A 114 2.59 -4.16 -19.50
CA MET A 114 2.20 -2.84 -20.00
C MET A 114 3.29 -2.16 -20.84
N GLY A 115 4.45 -2.80 -21.05
CA GLY A 115 5.60 -2.24 -21.75
C GLY A 115 6.41 -1.25 -20.92
N MET A 116 6.15 -1.15 -19.61
CA MET A 116 6.93 -0.35 -18.68
C MET A 116 8.15 -1.17 -18.23
N VAL A 117 9.17 -1.23 -19.10
CA VAL A 117 10.44 -1.88 -18.78
C VAL A 117 11.20 -0.98 -17.82
N LEU A 118 11.18 -1.35 -16.53
CA LEU A 118 12.02 -0.68 -15.54
C LEU A 118 13.49 -1.01 -15.80
N ASP A 119 14.36 0.00 -15.76
CA ASP A 119 15.79 -0.25 -15.87
C ASP A 119 16.35 -0.96 -14.62
N GLU A 120 17.51 -1.58 -14.77
CA GLU A 120 18.15 -2.36 -13.69
C GLU A 120 18.39 -1.51 -12.43
N ALA A 121 18.63 -0.21 -12.58
CA ALA A 121 18.85 0.70 -11.45
C ALA A 121 17.54 1.02 -10.70
N ALA A 122 16.42 1.19 -11.41
CA ALA A 122 15.10 1.37 -10.83
C ALA A 122 14.63 0.10 -10.10
N LEU A 123 14.86 -1.07 -10.70
CA LEU A 123 14.58 -2.37 -10.08
C LEU A 123 15.41 -2.58 -8.81
N ALA A 124 16.73 -2.30 -8.86
CA ALA A 124 17.60 -2.39 -7.70
C ALA A 124 17.12 -1.45 -6.57
N LEU A 125 16.67 -0.24 -6.90
CA LEU A 125 16.12 0.68 -5.91
C LEU A 125 14.83 0.18 -5.27
N LEU A 126 13.90 -0.36 -6.06
CA LEU A 126 12.67 -0.98 -5.55
C LEU A 126 12.97 -2.16 -4.61
N GLN A 127 13.98 -2.98 -4.93
CA GLN A 127 14.42 -4.10 -4.09
C GLN A 127 15.04 -3.64 -2.76
N THR A 128 15.66 -2.46 -2.73
CA THR A 128 16.24 -1.90 -1.49
C THR A 128 15.23 -1.11 -0.64
N ALA A 129 14.09 -0.75 -1.22
CA ALA A 129 13.03 -0.02 -0.51
C ALA A 129 12.25 -0.98 0.40
N PRO A 130 11.67 -0.49 1.51
CA PRO A 130 10.73 -1.28 2.31
C PRO A 130 9.61 -1.82 1.39
N PRO A 131 9.30 -3.12 1.40
CA PRO A 131 8.48 -3.70 0.35
C PRO A 131 7.04 -3.16 0.29
N ALA A 132 6.49 -2.72 1.42
CA ALA A 132 5.23 -1.97 1.44
C ALA A 132 5.29 -0.65 0.64
N LYS A 133 6.44 0.03 0.68
CA LYS A 133 6.69 1.26 -0.08
C LYS A 133 6.99 0.99 -1.54
N ALA A 134 7.72 -0.07 -1.85
CA ALA A 134 7.94 -0.50 -3.23
C ALA A 134 6.60 -0.79 -3.93
N LEU A 135 5.68 -1.50 -3.26
CA LEU A 135 4.35 -1.75 -3.79
C LEU A 135 3.53 -0.48 -4.00
N GLU A 136 3.56 0.46 -3.05
CA GLU A 136 2.88 1.75 -3.19
C GLU A 136 3.33 2.48 -4.47
N VAL A 137 4.65 2.56 -4.70
CA VAL A 137 5.21 3.20 -5.90
C VAL A 137 4.82 2.46 -7.19
N MET A 138 4.84 1.13 -7.16
CA MET A 138 4.49 0.32 -8.33
C MET A 138 2.99 0.41 -8.66
N ASP A 139 2.12 0.40 -7.64
CA ASP A 139 0.68 0.59 -7.82
C ASP A 139 0.38 2.00 -8.39
N ASP A 140 1.07 3.03 -7.91
CA ASP A 140 0.93 4.40 -8.43
C ASP A 140 1.34 4.49 -9.91
N LEU A 141 2.38 3.76 -10.34
CA LEU A 141 2.75 3.66 -11.76
C LEU A 141 1.68 2.98 -12.60
N ILE A 142 1.11 1.87 -12.11
CA ILE A 142 0.06 1.13 -12.80
C ILE A 142 -1.19 1.99 -12.96
N GLN A 143 -1.61 2.67 -11.89
CA GLN A 143 -2.80 3.53 -11.91
C GLN A 143 -2.60 4.79 -12.72
N GLY A 144 -1.38 5.35 -12.71
CA GLY A 144 -1.04 6.55 -13.46
C GLY A 144 -1.33 6.39 -14.95
N GLY A 145 -0.99 5.22 -15.53
CA GLY A 145 -1.23 4.88 -16.93
C GLY A 145 -0.51 5.81 -17.92
N GLY A 146 -0.04 5.28 -19.05
CA GLY A 146 0.49 6.12 -20.14
C GLY A 146 1.80 6.87 -19.85
N ILE A 147 2.57 6.41 -18.86
CA ILE A 147 3.94 6.90 -18.65
C ILE A 147 4.87 6.06 -19.54
N ASP A 148 5.61 6.70 -20.43
CA ASP A 148 6.64 6.01 -21.22
C ASP A 148 7.71 5.42 -20.30
N ALA A 149 8.31 4.28 -20.68
CA ALA A 149 9.30 3.56 -19.86
C ALA A 149 10.42 4.47 -19.27
N PRO A 150 11.00 5.45 -19.99
CA PRO A 150 12.01 6.35 -19.41
C PRO A 150 11.46 7.23 -18.29
N ALA A 151 10.21 7.67 -18.40
CA ALA A 151 9.56 8.49 -17.37
C ALA A 151 9.16 7.64 -16.16
N ALA A 152 8.77 6.38 -16.36
CA ALA A 152 8.50 5.45 -15.26
C ALA A 152 9.75 5.21 -14.41
N ASN A 153 10.92 5.03 -15.03
CA ASN A 153 12.20 4.93 -14.33
C ASN A 153 12.49 6.15 -13.47
N ALA A 154 12.33 7.36 -14.03
CA ALA A 154 12.55 8.59 -13.30
C ALA A 154 11.63 8.72 -12.08
N VAL A 155 10.34 8.38 -12.24
CA VAL A 155 9.35 8.40 -11.16
C VAL A 155 9.73 7.43 -10.04
N VAL A 156 10.08 6.18 -10.38
CA VAL A 156 10.50 5.18 -9.37
C VAL A 156 11.73 5.65 -8.60
N MET A 157 12.76 6.12 -9.32
CA MET A 157 14.00 6.57 -8.68
C MET A 157 13.76 7.76 -7.74
N ASP A 158 12.96 8.74 -8.15
CA ASP A 158 12.66 9.90 -7.32
C ASP A 158 11.77 9.55 -6.13
N ALA A 159 10.73 8.73 -6.34
CA ALA A 159 9.84 8.28 -5.28
C ALA A 159 10.61 7.49 -4.21
N VAL A 160 11.41 6.51 -4.61
CA VAL A 160 12.23 5.71 -3.68
C VAL A 160 13.25 6.60 -2.96
N ARG A 161 13.94 7.51 -3.66
CA ARG A 161 14.91 8.42 -3.01
C ARG A 161 14.24 9.37 -2.02
N LEU A 162 13.05 9.88 -2.33
CA LEU A 162 12.28 10.72 -1.42
C LEU A 162 11.88 9.95 -0.17
N LEU A 163 11.37 8.72 -0.34
CA LEU A 163 11.02 7.82 0.76
C LEU A 163 12.22 7.53 1.66
N MET A 164 13.39 7.24 1.07
CA MET A 164 14.61 6.96 1.81
C MET A 164 15.17 8.19 2.55
N ARG A 165 14.91 9.41 2.05
CA ARG A 165 15.34 10.66 2.71
C ARG A 165 14.39 11.12 3.81
N ALA A 166 13.10 10.85 3.65
CA ALA A 166 12.08 11.38 4.55
C ALA A 166 11.97 10.58 5.86
N GLY A 167 12.64 9.43 5.96
CA GLY A 167 12.56 8.55 7.12
C GLY A 167 11.25 7.76 7.17
N PRO A 168 11.14 6.74 8.04
CA PRO A 168 10.03 5.78 8.03
C PRO A 168 8.64 6.41 8.31
N ASP A 169 8.61 7.59 8.92
CA ASP A 169 7.36 8.24 9.38
C ASP A 169 6.75 9.24 8.37
N VAL A 170 7.42 9.53 7.25
CA VAL A 170 6.92 10.51 6.28
C VAL A 170 6.26 9.81 5.09
N ARG A 171 4.95 10.01 4.94
CA ARG A 171 4.21 9.56 3.75
C ARG A 171 4.33 10.61 2.63
N PRO A 172 4.90 10.29 1.46
CA PRO A 172 4.66 11.11 0.28
C PRO A 172 3.20 10.91 -0.13
N LEU A 173 2.39 11.97 -0.01
CA LEU A 173 1.04 11.98 -0.54
C LEU A 173 1.14 12.29 -2.04
N VAL A 174 1.16 11.27 -2.88
CA VAL A 174 1.06 11.43 -4.34
C VAL A 174 -0.41 11.60 -4.69
N VAL A 175 -0.94 12.81 -4.52
CA VAL A 175 -2.25 13.19 -5.08
C VAL A 175 -1.99 14.04 -6.32
N GLY A 176 -2.07 13.41 -7.48
CA GLY A 176 -2.14 14.08 -8.79
C GLY A 176 -1.00 15.07 -9.05
N GLY A 177 0.23 14.59 -9.22
CA GLY A 177 1.29 15.41 -9.79
C GLY A 177 1.32 15.26 -11.31
N SER A 178 1.17 16.36 -12.06
CA SER A 178 1.53 16.31 -13.48
C SER A 178 3.05 16.22 -13.58
N SER A 179 3.54 15.23 -14.31
CA SER A 179 4.93 15.15 -14.72
C SER A 179 5.05 15.75 -16.12
N GLU A 180 5.77 16.85 -16.25
CA GLU A 180 6.20 17.36 -17.55
C GLU A 180 7.61 16.84 -17.80
N VAL A 181 7.77 16.12 -18.90
CA VAL A 181 9.07 15.62 -19.36
C VAL A 181 9.55 16.53 -20.49
N GLU A 182 10.61 17.31 -20.22
CA GLU A 182 11.26 18.14 -21.24
C GLU A 182 12.50 17.41 -21.78
N PRO A 183 12.59 17.13 -23.10
CA PRO A 183 13.81 16.61 -23.70
C PRO A 183 14.90 17.69 -23.74
N LEU A 184 16.11 17.34 -23.29
CA LEU A 184 17.31 18.18 -23.36
C LEU A 184 18.09 17.88 -24.65
N ALA A 185 18.84 18.88 -25.13
CA ALA A 185 19.56 18.81 -26.40
C ALA A 185 20.66 17.72 -26.45
N ASP A 186 21.07 17.17 -25.31
CA ASP A 186 22.08 16.12 -25.18
C ASP A 186 21.48 14.71 -25.07
N GLY A 187 20.19 14.55 -25.36
CA GLY A 187 19.49 13.26 -25.23
C GLY A 187 19.15 12.89 -23.80
N LYS A 188 19.32 13.80 -22.83
CA LYS A 188 18.81 13.63 -21.47
C LYS A 188 17.38 14.15 -21.36
N TYR A 189 16.72 13.78 -20.27
CA TYR A 189 15.38 14.26 -19.95
C TYR A 189 15.41 15.02 -18.63
N LYS A 190 14.67 16.12 -18.58
CA LYS A 190 14.39 16.84 -17.34
C LYS A 190 12.93 16.60 -16.98
N THR A 191 12.71 15.88 -15.90
CA THR A 191 11.37 15.64 -15.37
C THR A 191 11.05 16.73 -14.36
N LYS A 192 10.00 17.51 -14.61
CA LYS A 192 9.45 18.45 -13.66
C LYS A 192 8.22 17.80 -13.04
N ILE A 193 8.37 17.34 -11.80
CA ILE A 193 7.27 16.72 -11.05
C ILE A 193 6.64 17.81 -10.17
N CYS A 194 5.42 18.23 -10.51
CA CYS A 194 4.69 19.24 -9.76
C CYS A 194 3.79 18.56 -8.71
N TRP A 195 4.29 18.43 -7.50
CA TRP A 195 3.52 17.91 -6.37
C TRP A 195 2.60 18.99 -5.80
N HIS A 196 1.29 18.74 -5.79
CA HIS A 196 0.32 19.61 -5.10
C HIS A 196 0.18 19.16 -3.64
N PHE A 197 0.86 19.85 -2.73
CA PHE A 197 0.72 19.62 -1.29
C PHE A 197 -0.54 20.34 -0.79
N GLN A 198 -1.57 19.58 -0.43
CA GLN A 198 -2.73 20.12 0.29
C GLN A 198 -2.34 20.37 1.75
N SER A 199 -1.54 21.40 2.00
CA SER A 199 -1.14 21.80 3.35
C SER A 199 -2.24 22.64 4.00
N GLY A 200 -3.17 21.95 4.64
CA GLY A 200 -4.17 22.54 5.52
C GLY A 200 -3.67 22.79 6.94
N GLN A 201 -2.40 23.18 7.16
CA GLN A 201 -1.92 23.63 8.47
C GLN A 201 -0.82 24.69 8.35
N CYS A 202 -1.20 25.94 8.64
CA CYS A 202 -0.27 26.93 9.17
C CYS A 202 0.12 26.52 10.60
N MET A 203 1.41 26.27 10.84
CA MET A 203 2.01 26.49 12.15
C MET A 203 2.88 27.75 12.08
N ARG A 204 2.76 28.59 13.11
CA ARG A 204 3.47 29.87 13.26
C ARG A 204 4.97 29.69 13.43
#